data_AF-A0A834KKE4-F1
#
_entry.id   AF-A0A834KKE4-F1
#
_cell.length_a   1.000
_cell.length_b   1.000
_cell.length_c   1.000
_cell.angle_alpha   90.00
_cell.angle_beta   90.00
_cell.angle_gamma   90.00
#
_symmetry.space_group_name_H-M   'P 1'
#
loop_
_entity.id
_entity.type
_entity.pdbx_description
1 polymer ?
#
loop_
_entity_poly.entity_id
_entity_poly.type
_entity_poly.pdbx_seq_one_letter_code
_entity_poly.pdbx_strand_id
1 'polypeptide(L)'
;MKTSMNGIFLNEVRAMFLDEMKNENDVMLEIDDGKELTEGFLQEELHPKVNLHRPKFAKPKGPPNRGAKRITKVQELGTLDQDT
;
A
#
# COMPACT_ATOMS: atom_id res chain seq x y z
N MET A 1 7.24 -14.38 -17.27
CA MET A 1 7.91 -13.51 -18.26
C MET A 1 6.94 -12.37 -18.53
N LYS A 2 7.30 -11.11 -18.24
CA LYS A 2 6.47 -9.98 -18.67
C LYS A 2 6.70 -9.81 -20.17
N THR A 3 5.67 -9.98 -21.00
CA THR A 3 5.77 -9.86 -22.45
C THR A 3 6.04 -8.41 -22.81
N SER A 4 7.18 -8.16 -23.45
CA SER A 4 7.68 -6.80 -23.77
C SER A 4 6.80 -5.99 -24.72
N MET A 5 5.71 -6.58 -25.23
CA MET A 5 4.82 -5.95 -26.21
C MET A 5 3.49 -5.44 -25.62
N ASN A 6 3.16 -5.80 -24.38
CA ASN A 6 1.86 -5.42 -23.79
C ASN A 6 1.71 -3.91 -23.67
N GLY A 7 2.76 -3.21 -23.23
CA GLY A 7 2.68 -1.76 -22.99
C GLY A 7 2.50 -0.92 -24.25
N ILE A 8 3.13 -1.29 -25.37
CA ILE A 8 3.07 -0.50 -26.61
C ILE A 8 1.70 -0.68 -27.27
N PHE A 9 1.25 -1.93 -27.44
CA PHE A 9 -0.02 -2.24 -28.07
C PHE A 9 -1.21 -1.68 -27.29
N LEU A 10 -1.22 -1.82 -25.97
CA LEU A 10 -2.31 -1.31 -25.13
C LEU A 10 -2.37 0.21 -25.14
N ASN A 11 -1.24 0.91 -25.15
CA ASN A 11 -1.22 2.37 -25.22
C ASN A 11 -1.73 2.89 -26.56
N GLU A 12 -1.39 2.22 -27.66
CA GLU A 12 -1.84 2.60 -29.00
C GLU A 12 -3.34 2.32 -29.21
N VAL A 13 -3.83 1.15 -28.76
CA VAL A 13 -5.27 0.81 -28.80
C VAL A 13 -6.08 1.72 -27.88
N ARG A 14 -5.57 2.06 -26.69
CA ARG A 14 -6.23 2.99 -25.78
C ARG A 14 -6.33 4.39 -26.39
N ALA A 15 -5.25 4.91 -26.96
CA ALA A 15 -5.24 6.22 -27.61
C ALA A 15 -6.17 6.27 -28.84
N MET A 16 -6.31 5.17 -29.57
CA MET A 16 -7.19 5.11 -30.75
C MET A 16 -8.69 4.98 -30.38
N PHE A 17 -9.03 4.32 -29.28
CA PHE A 17 -10.42 3.91 -29.00
C PHE A 17 -11.06 4.54 -27.74
N LEU A 18 -10.28 5.08 -26.80
CA LEU A 18 -10.78 5.45 -25.45
C LEU A 18 -10.54 6.91 -25.04
N ASP A 19 -9.99 7.77 -25.91
CA ASP A 19 -9.68 9.16 -25.58
C ASP A 19 -10.91 10.02 -25.22
N GLU A 20 -12.11 9.59 -25.60
CA GLU A 20 -13.35 10.34 -25.38
C GLU A 20 -14.00 10.08 -24.01
N MET A 21 -13.66 8.96 -23.37
CA MET A 21 -14.21 8.56 -22.07
C MET A 21 -13.13 8.71 -21.01
N LYS A 22 -13.06 9.90 -20.37
CA LYS A 22 -12.29 10.10 -19.13
C LYS A 22 -12.97 9.35 -17.98
N ASN A 23 -12.94 8.02 -18.02
CA ASN A 23 -13.39 7.20 -16.91
C ASN A 23 -12.28 7.15 -15.85
N GLU A 24 -12.62 7.62 -14.67
CA GLU A 24 -11.72 7.73 -13.52
C GLU A 24 -11.29 6.35 -12.96
N ASN A 25 -11.90 5.26 -13.45
CA ASN A 25 -11.78 3.90 -12.91
C ASN A 25 -11.28 2.84 -13.93
N ASP A 26 -10.42 3.22 -14.87
CA ASP A 26 -9.78 2.25 -15.77
C ASP A 26 -8.74 1.40 -15.01
N VAL A 27 -9.04 0.11 -14.81
CA VAL A 27 -8.11 -0.88 -14.25
C VAL A 27 -7.71 -1.88 -15.33
N MET A 28 -6.40 -1.98 -15.60
CA MET A 28 -5.84 -2.97 -16.52
C MET A 28 -5.57 -4.27 -15.76
N LEU A 29 -6.24 -5.35 -16.16
CA LEU A 29 -6.14 -6.65 -15.51
C LEU A 29 -5.34 -7.63 -16.39
N GLU A 30 -4.38 -8.31 -15.79
CA GLU A 30 -3.70 -9.45 -16.39
C GLU A 30 -4.35 -10.73 -15.85
N ILE A 31 -4.94 -11.54 -16.74
CA ILE A 31 -5.62 -12.80 -16.42
C ILE A 31 -5.08 -13.93 -17.29
N ASP A 32 -4.95 -15.12 -16.72
CA ASP A 32 -4.42 -16.29 -17.42
C ASP A 32 -5.55 -17.14 -18.06
N ASP A 33 -6.69 -17.32 -17.36
CA ASP A 33 -7.89 -18.00 -17.87
C ASP A 33 -9.16 -17.16 -17.63
N GLY A 34 -10.07 -17.12 -18.61
CA GLY A 34 -11.32 -16.36 -18.53
C GLY A 34 -12.27 -16.83 -17.42
N LYS A 35 -12.07 -18.04 -16.88
CA LYS A 35 -12.84 -18.55 -15.72
C LYS A 35 -12.55 -17.80 -14.42
N GLU A 36 -11.42 -17.09 -14.34
CA GLU A 36 -11.04 -16.28 -13.17
C GLU A 36 -11.86 -14.99 -13.07
N LEU A 37 -12.49 -14.58 -14.20
CA LEU A 37 -13.28 -13.36 -14.32
C LEU A 37 -14.65 -13.51 -13.66
N THR A 38 -14.64 -13.61 -12.33
CA THR A 38 -15.83 -13.72 -11.48
C THR A 38 -16.25 -12.35 -10.94
N GLU A 39 -17.52 -12.19 -10.55
CA GLU A 39 -18.02 -10.93 -9.96
C GLU A 39 -17.20 -10.52 -8.72
N GLY A 40 -16.82 -11.49 -7.88
CA GLY A 40 -15.99 -11.25 -6.71
C GLY A 40 -14.61 -10.72 -7.07
N PHE A 41 -13.98 -11.29 -8.11
CA PHE A 41 -12.68 -10.83 -8.60
C PHE A 41 -12.73 -9.37 -9.09
N LEU A 42 -13.74 -9.01 -9.88
CA LEU A 42 -13.91 -7.65 -10.37
C LEU A 42 -14.14 -6.64 -9.23
N GLN A 43 -14.90 -7.00 -8.20
CA GLN A 43 -15.12 -6.12 -7.05
C GLN A 43 -13.83 -5.85 -6.27
N GLU A 44 -12.96 -6.85 -6.11
CA GLU A 44 -11.71 -6.71 -5.37
C GLU A 44 -10.67 -5.86 -6.11
N GLU A 45 -10.60 -5.96 -7.44
CA GLU A 45 -9.63 -5.22 -8.25
C GLU A 45 -10.12 -3.80 -8.58
N LEU A 46 -11.42 -3.61 -8.77
CA LEU A 46 -11.99 -2.28 -9.06
C LEU A 46 -12.06 -1.38 -7.84
N HIS A 47 -12.25 -1.95 -6.64
CA HIS A 47 -12.38 -1.18 -5.40
C HIS A 47 -11.14 -1.35 -4.51
N PRO A 48 -10.44 -0.26 -4.13
CA PRO A 48 -9.28 -0.36 -3.28
C PRO A 48 -9.63 -1.00 -1.93
N LYS A 49 -9.04 -2.16 -1.64
CA LYS A 49 -9.23 -2.87 -0.37
C LYS A 49 -8.58 -2.09 0.76
N VAL A 50 -9.37 -1.36 1.53
CA VAL A 50 -8.89 -0.61 2.69
C VAL A 50 -8.51 -1.60 3.78
N ASN A 51 -7.23 -1.95 3.85
CA ASN A 51 -6.66 -2.77 4.92
C ASN A 51 -6.63 -1.97 6.24
N LEU A 52 -7.80 -1.86 6.88
CA LEU A 52 -8.01 -1.03 8.07
C LEU A 52 -7.20 -1.52 9.28
N HIS A 53 -6.85 -2.80 9.34
CA HIS A 53 -6.10 -3.39 10.43
C HIS A 53 -4.94 -4.26 9.93
N ARG A 54 -3.70 -3.86 10.27
CA ARG A 54 -2.52 -4.74 10.19
C ARG A 54 -2.29 -5.36 11.56
N PRO A 55 -2.61 -6.65 11.78
CA PRO A 55 -2.39 -7.28 13.07
C PRO A 55 -0.89 -7.25 13.37
N LYS A 56 -0.51 -6.53 14.42
CA LYS A 56 0.88 -6.53 14.92
C LYS A 56 1.06 -7.77 15.77
N PHE A 57 2.14 -8.52 15.53
CA PHE A 57 2.53 -9.63 16.39
C PHE A 57 2.59 -9.18 17.84
N ALA A 58 2.02 -9.99 18.74
CA ALA A 58 2.05 -9.70 20.16
C ALA A 58 3.51 -9.61 20.63
N LYS A 59 3.86 -8.55 21.36
CA LYS A 59 5.20 -8.46 21.94
C LYS A 59 5.42 -9.69 22.84
N PRO A 60 6.56 -10.39 22.75
CA PRO A 60 6.84 -11.53 23.61
C PRO A 60 6.78 -11.10 25.08
N LYS A 61 6.47 -12.06 25.96
CA LYS A 61 6.41 -11.81 27.41
C LYS A 61 7.77 -11.27 27.86
N GLY A 62 7.74 -10.10 28.51
CA GLY A 62 8.96 -9.47 29.00
C GLY A 62 9.65 -10.29 30.09
N PRO A 63 10.88 -9.91 30.47
CA PRO A 63 11.64 -10.62 31.50
C PRO A 63 10.85 -10.77 32.81
N PRO A 64 10.94 -11.93 33.49
CA PRO A 64 10.39 -12.09 34.84
C PRO A 64 11.07 -11.08 35.80
N ASN A 65 10.32 -10.55 36.76
CA ASN A 65 10.78 -9.53 37.73
C ASN A 65 11.22 -8.18 37.16
N ARG A 66 10.72 -7.79 35.98
CA ARG A 66 10.88 -6.41 35.50
C ARG A 66 10.04 -5.48 36.39
N GLY A 67 10.70 -4.59 37.13
CA GLY A 67 10.04 -3.50 37.87
C GLY A 67 9.18 -2.59 36.97
N ALA A 68 8.46 -1.63 37.57
CA ALA A 68 7.56 -0.74 36.84
C ALA A 68 8.25 -0.01 35.67
N LYS A 69 7.53 0.17 34.55
CA LYS A 69 8.03 0.96 33.41
C LYS A 69 8.24 2.41 33.86
N ARG A 70 9.46 2.94 33.70
CA ARG A 70 9.80 4.32 34.03
C ARG A 70 9.67 5.19 32.78
N ILE A 71 9.07 6.37 32.90
CA ILE A 71 9.10 7.40 31.86
C ILE A 71 10.48 8.04 31.92
N THR A 72 11.29 7.84 30.89
CA THR A 72 12.54 8.59 30.72
C THR A 72 12.22 9.78 29.82
N LYS A 73 11.98 10.95 30.41
CA LYS A 73 11.99 12.19 29.63
C LYS A 73 13.43 12.40 29.20
N VAL A 74 13.71 12.33 27.90
CA VAL A 74 14.96 12.86 27.36
C VAL A 74 14.89 14.35 27.64
N GLN A 75 15.71 14.83 28.57
CA GLN A 75 15.91 16.27 28.68
C GLN A 75 16.54 16.67 27.35
N GLU A 76 15.81 17.42 26.52
CA GLU A 76 16.40 18.14 25.40
C GLU A 76 17.64 18.84 25.95
N LEU A 77 18.81 18.56 25.36
CA LEU A 77 20.06 19.20 25.74
C LEU A 77 19.78 20.71 25.81
N GLY A 78 19.76 21.24 27.03
CA GLY A 78 19.69 22.67 27.25
C GLY A 78 20.83 23.28 26.46
N THR A 79 20.48 24.20 25.57
CA THR A 79 21.40 25.13 24.93
C THR A 79 22.22 25.80 26.04
N LEU A 80 23.41 25.26 26.31
CA LEU A 80 24.41 25.86 27.16
C LEU A 80 24.97 27.08 26.43
N ASP A 81 24.66 28.25 27.00
CA ASP A 81 25.59 29.33 27.29
C ASP A 81 26.21 30.13 26.13
N GLN A 82 26.48 31.43 26.24
CA GLN A 82 26.08 32.53 27.14
C GLN A 82 26.65 33.80 26.50
N ASP A 83 26.08 34.94 26.86
CA ASP A 83 26.66 36.26 26.65
C ASP A 83 28.12 36.33 27.16
N THR A 84 29.06 36.65 26.26
CA THR A 84 30.25 37.50 26.51
C THR A 84 30.67 38.14 25.20
#